data_AF-A0A2N8T004-F1
#
_entry.id   AF-A0A2N8T004-F1
#
_cell.length_a   1.000
_cell.length_b   1.000
_cell.length_c   1.000
_cell.angle_alpha   90.00
_cell.angle_beta   90.00
_cell.angle_gamma   90.00
#
_symmetry.space_group_name_H-M   'P 1'
#
loop_
_entity.id
_entity.type
_entity.pdbx_description
1 polymer ?
#
loop_
_entity_poly.entity_id
_entity_poly.type
_entity_poly.pdbx_seq_one_letter_code
_entity_poly.pdbx_strand_id
1 'polypeptide(L)'
;MSVPVDPVSKEDGFEHHDANVKVLLIIGFGIFAVLLVAGIGVAGLLWWYDLQPDEAVTALERQAAKPPEPRLESDPRAGGNDVLAAGREVIEHYGWVDRDAGLARIPVDRGMLLLAQRGWPSRAEPEPGETMPPREQQARGRAQP
;
A
#
# COMPACT_ATOMS: atom_id res chain seq x y z
N MET A 1 59.33 -34.14 -2.26
CA MET A 1 59.23 -33.97 -0.79
C MET A 1 57.98 -34.68 -0.32
N SER A 2 58.11 -35.84 0.32
CA SER A 2 56.97 -36.59 0.88
C SER A 2 56.73 -36.13 2.32
N VAL A 3 55.55 -35.58 2.60
CA VAL A 3 55.14 -35.23 3.96
C VAL A 3 54.90 -36.53 4.73
N PRO A 4 55.47 -36.71 5.93
CA PRO A 4 55.19 -37.88 6.75
C PRO A 4 53.69 -37.87 7.12
N VAL A 5 53.01 -38.97 6.82
CA VAL A 5 51.60 -39.21 7.14
C VAL A 5 51.51 -40.50 7.94
N ASP A 6 50.65 -40.50 8.96
CA ASP A 6 50.36 -41.67 9.78
C ASP A 6 49.89 -42.83 8.88
N PRO A 7 50.48 -44.04 9.01
CA PRO A 7 50.10 -45.19 8.19
C PRO A 7 48.61 -45.52 8.26
N VAL A 8 47.95 -45.28 9.40
CA VAL A 8 46.52 -45.59 9.57
C VAL A 8 45.64 -44.64 8.75
N SER A 9 45.94 -43.34 8.77
CA SER A 9 45.22 -42.35 7.96
C SER A 9 45.42 -42.52 6.45
N LYS A 10 46.51 -43.18 6.04
CA LYS A 10 46.76 -43.50 4.63
C LYS A 10 45.88 -44.62 4.10
N GLU A 11 45.45 -45.54 4.95
CA GLU A 11 44.59 -46.67 4.58
C GLU A 11 43.11 -46.29 4.58
N ASP A 12 42.65 -45.52 5.57
CA ASP A 12 41.24 -45.12 5.69
C ASP A 12 40.86 -43.92 4.80
N GLY A 13 41.85 -43.18 4.27
CA GLY A 13 41.63 -42.05 3.37
C GLY A 13 41.23 -40.73 4.05
N PHE A 14 41.28 -40.65 5.40
CA PHE A 14 41.06 -39.42 6.17
C PHE A 14 41.89 -39.35 7.48
N GLU A 15 42.03 -38.15 8.04
CA GLU A 15 42.77 -37.87 9.29
C GLU A 15 41.90 -38.17 10.53
N HIS A 16 42.39 -39.00 11.46
CA HIS A 16 41.70 -39.39 12.71
C HIS A 16 41.85 -38.37 13.85
N HIS A 17 42.42 -37.19 13.60
CA HIS A 17 42.51 -36.11 14.58
C HIS A 17 41.16 -35.39 14.68
N ASP A 18 40.21 -36.06 15.32
CA ASP A 18 38.87 -35.53 15.53
C ASP A 18 38.90 -34.22 16.32
N ALA A 19 38.05 -33.28 15.92
CA ALA A 19 37.90 -32.02 16.63
C ALA A 19 37.59 -32.29 18.11
N ASN A 20 38.35 -31.66 19.01
CA ASN A 20 38.18 -31.87 20.45
C ASN A 20 36.79 -31.38 20.90
N VAL A 21 35.91 -32.33 21.18
CA VAL A 21 34.50 -32.07 21.56
C VAL A 21 34.40 -31.11 22.74
N LYS A 22 35.31 -31.20 23.73
CA LYS A 22 35.31 -30.28 24.88
C LYS A 22 35.61 -28.85 24.45
N VAL A 23 36.57 -28.66 23.55
CA VAL A 23 36.92 -27.33 23.01
C VAL A 23 35.75 -26.77 22.19
N LEU A 24 35.12 -27.60 21.36
CA LEU A 24 33.97 -27.19 20.57
C LEU A 24 32.78 -26.77 21.45
N LEU A 25 32.51 -27.49 22.53
CA LEU A 25 31.47 -27.15 23.50
C LEU A 25 31.78 -25.85 24.25
N ILE A 26 33.03 -25.63 24.66
CA ILE A 26 33.45 -24.39 25.33
C ILE A 26 33.28 -23.20 24.40
N ILE A 27 33.71 -23.31 23.14
CA ILE A 27 33.55 -22.25 22.14
C ILE A 27 32.07 -22.00 21.87
N GLY A 28 31.28 -23.06 21.65
CA GLY A 28 29.85 -22.95 21.39
C GLY A 28 29.10 -22.27 22.54
N PHE A 29 29.36 -22.69 23.79
CA PHE A 29 28.75 -22.08 24.96
C PHE A 29 29.24 -20.65 25.19
N GLY A 30 30.51 -20.36 24.89
CA GLY A 30 31.06 -19.00 24.95
C GLY A 30 30.37 -18.05 23.98
N ILE A 31 30.21 -18.46 22.71
CA ILE A 31 29.48 -17.68 21.71
C ILE A 31 28.02 -17.48 22.14
N PHE A 32 27.37 -18.55 22.59
CA PHE A 32 25.98 -18.47 23.06
C PHE A 32 25.83 -17.51 24.25
N ALA A 33 26.73 -17.57 25.23
CA ALA A 33 26.71 -16.68 26.39
C ALA A 33 26.91 -15.21 25.99
N VAL A 34 27.84 -14.92 25.06
CA VAL A 34 28.06 -13.55 24.55
C VAL A 34 26.81 -13.03 23.83
N LEU A 35 26.20 -13.83 22.96
CA LEU A 35 24.96 -13.45 22.26
C LEU A 35 23.81 -13.23 23.24
N LEU A 36 23.69 -14.07 24.27
CA LEU A 36 22.67 -13.93 25.30
C LEU A 36 22.85 -12.62 26.07
N VAL A 37 24.07 -12.31 26.51
CA VAL A 37 24.38 -11.06 27.23
C VAL A 37 24.13 -9.83 26.35
N ALA A 38 24.54 -9.87 25.07
CA ALA A 38 24.26 -8.80 24.12
C ALA A 38 22.76 -8.61 23.91
N GLY A 39 22.00 -9.70 23.74
CA GLY A 39 20.55 -9.66 23.58
C GLY A 39 19.84 -9.08 24.81
N ILE A 40 20.22 -9.49 26.02
CA ILE A 40 19.72 -8.93 27.27
C ILE A 40 20.07 -7.44 27.38
N GLY A 41 21.30 -7.06 26.99
CA GLY A 41 21.73 -5.66 27.00
C GLY A 41 20.91 -4.78 26.05
N VAL A 42 20.66 -5.24 24.82
CA VAL A 42 19.81 -4.54 23.85
C VAL A 42 18.37 -4.46 24.34
N ALA A 43 17.80 -5.57 24.82
CA ALA A 43 16.44 -5.59 25.35
C ALA A 43 16.29 -4.66 26.57
N GLY A 44 17.26 -4.65 27.48
CA GLY A 44 17.30 -3.73 28.62
C GLY A 44 17.44 -2.28 28.21
N LEU A 45 18.25 -1.98 27.19
CA LEU A 45 18.39 -0.63 26.63
C LEU A 45 17.08 -0.16 25.99
N LEU A 46 16.42 -1.00 25.20
CA LEU A 46 15.13 -0.69 24.59
C LEU A 46 14.05 -0.50 25.65
N TRP A 47 14.01 -1.36 26.66
CA TRP A 47 13.09 -1.22 27.78
C TRP A 47 13.33 0.07 28.58
N TRP A 48 14.60 0.45 28.79
CA TRP A 48 14.97 1.71 29.40
C TRP A 48 14.57 2.92 28.55
N TYR A 49 14.71 2.83 27.22
CA TYR A 49 14.30 3.87 26.29
C TYR A 49 12.78 4.06 26.30
N ASP A 50 12.00 2.99 26.28
CA ASP A 50 10.54 3.03 26.34
C ASP A 50 10.01 3.60 27.68
N LEU A 51 10.82 3.54 28.75
CA LEU A 51 10.52 4.18 30.03
C LEU A 51 10.78 5.68 30.02
N GLN A 52 11.49 6.21 29.02
CA GLN A 52 11.66 7.65 28.88
C GLN A 52 10.34 8.24 28.37
N PRO A 53 9.78 9.25 29.07
CA PRO A 53 8.62 9.96 28.53
C PRO A 53 9.02 10.59 27.21
N ASP A 54 8.18 10.42 26.18
CA ASP A 54 8.36 11.11 24.90
C ASP A 54 8.65 12.59 25.18
N GLU A 55 9.76 13.10 24.64
CA GLU A 55 10.06 14.53 24.72
C GLU A 55 8.82 15.28 24.26
N ALA A 56 8.38 16.24 25.08
CA ALA A 56 7.21 17.03 24.75
C ALA A 56 7.52 17.81 23.48
N VAL A 57 7.07 17.27 22.34
CA VAL A 57 7.17 17.90 21.02
C VAL A 57 6.85 19.38 21.17
N THR A 58 7.81 20.21 20.81
CA THR A 58 7.66 21.66 20.97
C THR A 58 6.41 22.12 20.20
N ALA A 59 5.80 23.23 20.61
CA ALA A 59 4.64 23.76 19.89
C ALA A 59 4.96 23.98 18.39
N LEU A 60 6.23 24.25 18.06
CA LEU A 60 6.75 24.41 16.70
C LEU A 60 6.89 23.07 15.94
N GLU A 61 7.29 21.98 16.59
CA GLU A 61 7.31 20.64 15.98
C GLU A 61 5.92 20.04 15.78
N ARG A 62 4.98 20.29 16.69
CA ARG A 62 3.55 20.02 16.43
C ARG A 62 3.01 20.85 15.27
N GLN A 63 3.62 22.01 15.05
CA GLN A 63 3.38 22.88 13.92
C GLN A 63 4.23 22.51 12.70
N ALA A 64 4.87 21.33 12.67
CA ALA A 64 5.30 20.70 11.42
C ALA A 64 4.06 20.60 10.54
N ALA A 65 3.92 21.64 9.72
CA ALA A 65 2.70 21.97 9.04
C ALA A 65 2.29 20.73 8.26
N LYS A 66 1.05 20.27 8.46
CA LYS A 66 0.46 19.35 7.49
C LYS A 66 0.71 20.00 6.13
N PRO A 67 1.48 19.36 5.23
CA PRO A 67 1.76 19.94 3.94
C PRO A 67 0.43 20.31 3.29
N PRO A 68 0.31 21.48 2.64
CA PRO A 68 -0.89 21.83 1.91
C PRO A 68 -1.22 20.72 0.90
N GLU A 69 -2.49 20.56 0.56
CA GLU A 69 -2.88 19.59 -0.46
C GLU A 69 -2.21 19.93 -1.81
N PRO A 70 -1.82 18.91 -2.60
CA PRO A 70 -2.07 17.48 -2.41
C PRO A 70 -1.03 16.80 -1.50
N ARG A 71 -1.52 16.01 -0.54
CA ARG A 71 -0.67 15.23 0.38
C ARG A 71 -0.33 13.89 -0.26
N LEU A 72 0.82 13.34 0.12
CA LEU A 72 1.18 11.97 -0.25
C LEU A 72 0.22 10.99 0.45
N GLU A 73 -0.45 10.15 -0.31
CA GLU A 73 -1.30 9.08 0.20
C GLU A 73 -0.44 8.06 0.95
N SER A 74 -0.76 7.79 2.21
CA SER A 74 0.00 6.90 3.08
C SER A 74 -0.30 5.42 2.81
N ASP A 75 -1.52 5.11 2.33
CA ASP A 75 -1.89 3.76 1.92
C ASP A 75 -2.59 3.78 0.55
N PRO A 76 -1.81 3.73 -0.54
CA PRO A 76 -2.35 3.73 -1.90
C PRO A 76 -3.25 2.52 -2.19
N ARG A 77 -3.09 1.40 -1.49
CA ARG A 77 -3.88 0.19 -1.75
C ARG A 77 -5.27 0.30 -1.16
N ALA A 78 -5.37 0.75 0.09
CA ALA A 78 -6.67 0.99 0.73
C ALA A 78 -7.46 2.06 -0.03
N GLY A 79 -6.87 3.24 -0.26
CA GLY A 79 -7.54 4.32 -1.00
C GLY A 79 -7.90 3.95 -2.44
N GLY A 80 -7.04 3.17 -3.12
CA GLY A 80 -7.32 2.70 -4.48
C GLY A 80 -8.53 1.77 -4.57
N ASN A 81 -8.72 0.87 -3.59
CA ASN A 81 -9.86 -0.04 -3.57
C ASN A 81 -11.19 0.68 -3.39
N ASP A 82 -11.23 1.72 -2.57
CA ASP A 82 -12.43 2.52 -2.33
C ASP A 82 -12.84 3.30 -3.59
N VAL A 83 -11.87 3.90 -4.29
CA VAL A 83 -12.10 4.59 -5.57
C VAL A 83 -12.64 3.61 -6.62
N LEU A 84 -12.06 2.40 -6.71
CA LEU A 84 -12.53 1.37 -7.63
C LEU A 84 -13.93 0.85 -7.26
N ALA A 85 -14.23 0.69 -5.97
CA ALA A 85 -15.54 0.27 -5.51
C ALA A 85 -16.62 1.31 -5.84
N ALA A 86 -16.37 2.58 -5.54
CA ALA A 86 -17.27 3.67 -5.88
C ALA A 86 -17.46 3.81 -7.40
N GLY A 87 -16.40 3.64 -8.20
CA GLY A 87 -16.48 3.65 -9.66
C GLY A 87 -17.36 2.52 -10.21
N ARG A 88 -17.20 1.30 -9.70
CA ARG A 88 -18.05 0.14 -10.08
C ARG A 88 -19.50 0.37 -9.74
N GLU A 89 -19.81 0.91 -8.56
CA GLU A 89 -21.18 1.21 -8.17
C GLU A 89 -21.86 2.17 -9.16
N VAL A 90 -21.15 3.21 -9.61
CA VAL A 90 -21.69 4.18 -10.57
C VAL A 90 -21.88 3.59 -11.98
N ILE A 91 -20.96 2.73 -12.42
CA ILE A 91 -20.96 2.16 -13.79
C ILE A 91 -21.96 1.02 -13.94
N GLU A 92 -22.08 0.16 -12.93
CA GLU A 92 -22.83 -1.09 -13.02
C GLU A 92 -24.27 -0.96 -12.53
N HIS A 93 -24.58 0.08 -11.74
CA HIS A 93 -25.87 0.19 -11.06
C HIS A 93 -26.64 1.45 -11.44
N TYR A 94 -27.96 1.30 -11.42
CA TYR A 94 -28.89 2.42 -11.51
C TYR A 94 -28.75 3.35 -10.31
N GLY A 95 -29.16 4.59 -10.50
CA GLY A 95 -29.37 5.51 -9.41
C GLY A 95 -29.85 6.85 -9.91
N TRP A 96 -29.85 7.83 -9.01
CA TRP A 96 -30.30 9.16 -9.34
C TRP A 96 -29.12 10.10 -9.48
N VAL A 97 -29.16 10.95 -10.51
CA VAL A 97 -28.26 12.09 -10.64
C VAL A 97 -28.92 13.31 -10.02
N ASP A 98 -30.22 13.48 -10.28
CA ASP A 98 -31.08 14.50 -9.69
C ASP A 98 -32.50 13.95 -9.64
N ARG A 99 -33.01 13.68 -8.42
CA ARG A 99 -34.35 13.11 -8.24
C ARG A 99 -35.44 14.11 -8.56
N ASP A 100 -35.23 15.37 -8.19
CA ASP A 100 -36.23 16.42 -8.31
C ASP A 100 -36.40 16.84 -9.78
N ALA A 101 -35.30 16.81 -10.54
CA ALA A 101 -35.32 16.99 -11.99
C ALA A 101 -35.69 15.71 -12.78
N GLY A 102 -35.96 14.58 -12.11
CA GLY A 102 -36.31 13.32 -12.77
C GLY A 102 -35.16 12.67 -13.56
N LEU A 103 -33.90 13.03 -13.26
CA LEU A 103 -32.72 12.58 -13.97
C LEU A 103 -32.09 11.34 -13.28
N ALA A 104 -32.29 10.17 -13.89
CA ALA A 104 -31.69 8.92 -13.45
C ALA A 104 -30.42 8.56 -14.24
N ARG A 105 -29.43 7.95 -13.57
CA ARG A 105 -28.33 7.23 -14.22
C ARG A 105 -28.75 5.79 -14.50
N ILE A 106 -28.27 5.25 -15.62
CA ILE A 106 -28.43 3.86 -16.00
C ILE A 106 -27.05 3.17 -16.05
N PRO A 107 -26.97 1.86 -15.85
CA PRO A 107 -25.73 1.11 -16.06
C PRO A 107 -25.18 1.32 -17.46
N VAL A 108 -23.86 1.38 -17.60
CA VAL A 108 -23.19 1.67 -18.87
C VAL A 108 -23.56 0.64 -19.93
N ASP A 109 -23.62 -0.65 -19.59
CA ASP A 109 -24.04 -1.71 -20.52
C ASP A 109 -25.45 -1.48 -21.07
N ARG A 110 -26.37 -1.00 -20.21
CA ARG A 110 -27.73 -0.65 -20.65
C ARG A 110 -27.71 0.59 -21.55
N GLY A 111 -26.89 1.58 -21.22
CA GLY A 111 -26.69 2.76 -22.05
C GLY A 111 -26.18 2.40 -23.44
N MET A 112 -25.18 1.52 -23.54
CA MET A 112 -24.65 1.03 -24.81
C MET A 112 -25.71 0.30 -25.63
N LEU A 113 -26.52 -0.58 -25.02
CA LEU A 113 -27.61 -1.26 -25.70
C LEU A 113 -28.67 -0.29 -26.25
N LEU A 114 -29.06 0.70 -25.46
CA LEU A 114 -30.04 1.71 -25.89
C LEU A 114 -29.49 2.58 -27.01
N LEU A 115 -28.21 2.96 -26.93
CA LEU A 115 -27.54 3.74 -27.97
C LEU A 115 -27.42 2.94 -29.28
N ALA A 116 -27.07 1.66 -29.19
CA ALA A 116 -27.01 0.77 -30.36
C ALA A 116 -28.38 0.59 -31.02
N GLN A 117 -29.46 0.53 -30.24
CA GLN A 117 -30.83 0.39 -30.75
C GLN A 117 -31.38 1.69 -31.36
N ARG A 118 -31.09 2.84 -30.74
CA ARG A 118 -31.66 4.13 -31.14
C ARG A 118 -30.78 4.90 -32.14
N GLY A 119 -29.53 4.48 -32.30
CA GLY A 119 -28.51 5.26 -33.00
C GLY A 119 -28.02 6.45 -32.17
N TRP A 120 -27.01 7.14 -32.68
CA TRP A 120 -26.55 8.38 -32.07
C TRP A 120 -27.65 9.43 -32.14
N PRO A 121 -27.89 10.20 -31.06
CA PRO A 121 -28.79 11.33 -31.15
C PRO A 121 -28.25 12.29 -32.23
N SER A 122 -29.02 12.47 -33.31
CA SER A 122 -28.83 13.63 -34.17
C SER A 122 -29.02 14.85 -33.28
N ARG A 123 -28.17 15.87 -33.42
CA ARG A 123 -28.26 17.09 -32.62
C ARG A 123 -29.66 17.69 -32.81
N ALA A 124 -30.59 17.39 -31.92
CA ALA A 124 -31.93 17.95 -31.94
C ALA A 124 -31.80 19.42 -31.54
N GLU A 125 -32.30 20.30 -32.40
CA GLU A 125 -32.71 21.62 -31.97
C GLU A 125 -33.75 21.43 -30.85
N PRO A 126 -33.62 22.11 -29.71
CA PRO A 126 -34.53 21.90 -28.59
C PRO A 126 -35.97 22.14 -29.05
N GLU A 127 -36.83 21.14 -28.84
CA GLU A 127 -38.27 21.26 -29.04
C GLU A 127 -38.79 22.47 -28.22
N PRO A 128 -39.69 23.32 -28.77
CA PRO A 128 -40.20 24.49 -28.06
C PRO A 128 -40.97 24.09 -26.79
N GLY A 129 -40.28 24.02 -25.65
CA GLY A 129 -40.87 23.69 -24.35
C GLY A 129 -40.00 22.83 -23.44
N GLU A 130 -38.96 22.17 -23.95
CA GLU A 130 -38.02 21.44 -23.10
C GLU A 130 -36.98 22.38 -22.48
N THR A 131 -37.10 22.64 -21.18
CA THR A 131 -36.05 23.32 -20.41
C THR A 131 -34.79 22.46 -20.43
N MET A 132 -33.78 22.89 -21.18
CA MET A 132 -32.47 22.22 -21.23
C MET A 132 -31.95 21.95 -19.81
N PRO A 133 -31.36 20.78 -19.53
CA PRO A 133 -30.82 20.49 -18.21
C PRO A 133 -29.74 21.51 -17.81
N PRO A 134 -29.66 21.91 -16.52
CA PRO A 134 -28.78 23.01 -16.07
C PRO A 134 -27.31 22.90 -16.48
N ARG A 135 -26.80 21.68 -16.69
CA ARG A 135 -25.41 21.44 -17.15
C ARG A 135 -25.18 21.87 -18.59
N GLU A 136 -26.17 21.71 -19.47
CA GLU A 136 -26.05 22.15 -20.87
C GLU A 136 -26.19 23.67 -20.98
N GLN A 137 -26.99 24.29 -20.11
CA GLN A 137 -27.06 25.75 -19.99
C GLN A 137 -25.71 26.33 -19.52
N GLN A 138 -25.08 25.71 -18.52
CA GLN A 138 -23.74 26.12 -18.05
C GLN A 138 -22.65 25.90 -19.11
N ALA A 139 -22.70 24.80 -19.86
CA ALA A 139 -21.75 24.55 -20.94
C ALA A 139 -21.88 25.57 -22.08
N ARG A 140 -23.12 25.98 -22.44
CA ARG A 140 -23.35 27.07 -23.40
C ARG A 140 -22.92 28.44 -22.88
N GLY A 141 -23.16 28.74 -21.60
CA GLY A 141 -22.74 30.01 -20.99
C GLY A 141 -21.22 30.20 -20.95
N ARG A 142 -20.45 29.11 -20.84
CA ARG A 142 -18.99 29.14 -20.95
C ARG A 142 -18.47 29.20 -22.40
N ALA A 143 -19.31 28.88 -23.38
CA ALA A 143 -18.94 28.82 -24.79
C ALA A 143 -19.32 30.11 -25.56
N GLN A 144 -19.95 31.09 -24.91
CA GLN A 144 -20.12 32.43 -25.45
C GLN A 144 -18.97 33.34 -24.98
N PRO A 145 -18.31 34.08 -25.89
CA PRO A 145 -17.18 34.94 -25.57
C PRO A 145 -17.56 36.15 -24.71
#